data_AF-A0A286TZJ1-F1
#
_entry.id   AF-A0A286TZJ1-F1
#
_cell.length_a   1.000
_cell.length_b   1.000
_cell.length_c   1.000
_cell.angle_alpha   90.00
_cell.angle_beta   90.00
_cell.angle_gamma   90.00
#
_symmetry.space_group_name_H-M   'P 1'
#
loop_
_entity.id
_entity.type
_entity.pdbx_description
1 polymer ?
#
loop_
_entity_poly.entity_id
_entity_poly.type
_entity_poly.pdbx_seq_one_letter_code
_entity_poly.pdbx_strand_id
1 'polypeptide(L)'
;MMNTTQKNKVVVTGIGIMSPIGTGIDAFWESLVNGKSGISEITRFNTERYPTRIAGEISDFIPEEHMPEDLANSLCRYSQLGLSAVSMAVQDAGLNFGNINT
;
A
#
# COMPACT_ATOMS: atom_id res chain seq x y z
N MET A 1 -0.72 15.95 44.49
CA MET A 1 -0.85 14.54 44.07
C MET A 1 -0.64 14.51 42.56
N MET A 2 0.38 13.78 42.09
CA MET A 2 0.78 13.75 40.68
C MET A 2 -0.30 13.10 39.82
N ASN A 3 -0.77 13.85 38.81
CA ASN A 3 -1.66 13.32 37.79
C ASN A 3 -0.81 12.48 36.82
N THR A 4 -0.75 11.17 37.03
CA THR A 4 -0.17 10.22 36.07
C THR A 4 -0.97 10.31 34.78
N THR A 5 -0.39 10.93 33.76
CA THR A 5 -0.91 10.93 32.39
C THR A 5 -1.16 9.47 31.98
N GLN A 6 -2.41 9.02 31.95
CA GLN A 6 -2.74 7.70 31.45
C GLN A 6 -2.25 7.62 30.00
N LYS A 7 -1.31 6.72 29.76
CA LYS A 7 -0.77 6.48 28.42
C LYS A 7 -1.82 5.66 27.67
N ASN A 8 -2.52 6.29 26.72
CA ASN A 8 -3.50 5.61 25.89
C ASN A 8 -2.86 4.40 25.19
N LYS A 9 -3.51 3.23 25.26
CA LYS A 9 -3.07 2.04 24.54
C LYS A 9 -3.42 2.23 23.07
N VAL A 10 -2.41 2.15 22.21
CA VAL A 10 -2.55 2.24 20.75
C VAL A 10 -2.32 0.85 20.17
N VAL A 11 -3.20 0.43 19.27
CA VAL A 11 -3.14 -0.87 18.58
C VAL A 11 -3.26 -0.65 17.07
N VAL A 12 -2.71 -1.58 16.29
CA VAL A 12 -2.89 -1.61 14.83
C VAL A 12 -4.11 -2.48 14.56
N THR A 13 -5.16 -1.91 13.97
CA THR A 13 -6.42 -2.60 13.69
C THR A 13 -6.61 -2.96 12.23
N GLY A 14 -5.86 -2.33 11.32
CA GLY A 14 -5.90 -2.67 9.91
C GLY A 14 -4.61 -2.35 9.19
N ILE A 15 -4.32 -3.13 8.15
CA ILE A 15 -3.10 -3.05 7.33
C ILE A 15 -3.52 -3.06 5.86
N GLY A 16 -2.86 -2.25 5.05
CA GLY A 16 -3.04 -2.24 3.60
C GLY A 16 -1.68 -2.22 2.92
N ILE A 17 -1.52 -3.07 1.91
CA ILE A 17 -0.20 -3.37 1.33
C ILE A 17 -0.24 -3.24 -0.18
N MET A 18 0.69 -2.44 -0.70
CA MET A 18 1.04 -2.34 -2.11
C MET A 18 2.53 -2.67 -2.22
N SER A 19 2.89 -3.84 -2.75
CA SER A 19 4.26 -4.33 -2.73
C SER A 19 4.61 -5.14 -3.99
N PRO A 20 5.88 -5.13 -4.43
CA PRO A 20 6.36 -5.96 -5.55
C PRO A 20 6.21 -7.46 -5.34
N ILE A 21 6.01 -7.91 -4.09
CA ILE A 21 5.81 -9.34 -3.77
C ILE A 21 4.33 -9.69 -3.52
N GLY A 22 3.41 -8.75 -3.69
CA GLY A 22 1.98 -8.99 -3.53
C GLY A 22 1.20 -7.74 -3.13
N THR A 23 0.00 -7.60 -3.67
CA THR A 23 -0.98 -6.59 -3.28
C THR A 23 -1.98 -7.20 -2.30
N GLY A 24 -2.26 -6.50 -1.19
CA GLY A 24 -3.09 -7.02 -0.10
C GLY A 24 -2.33 -7.93 0.87
N ILE A 25 -2.96 -8.22 2.01
CA ILE A 25 -2.34 -8.91 3.14
C ILE A 25 -1.98 -10.35 2.78
N ASP A 26 -2.91 -11.10 2.20
CA ASP A 26 -2.74 -12.54 1.95
C ASP A 26 -1.60 -12.82 0.96
N ALA A 27 -1.63 -12.16 -0.21
CA ALA A 27 -0.61 -12.33 -1.24
C ALA A 27 0.77 -11.88 -0.76
N PHE A 28 0.84 -10.75 -0.04
CA PHE A 28 2.10 -10.28 0.53
C PHE A 28 2.64 -11.25 1.58
N TRP A 29 1.81 -11.73 2.50
CA TRP A 29 2.22 -12.62 3.57
C TRP A 29 2.69 -13.97 3.04
N GLU A 30 1.94 -14.55 2.10
CA GLU A 30 2.32 -15.82 1.46
C GLU A 30 3.68 -15.68 0.77
N SER A 31 3.89 -14.62 -0.01
CA SER A 31 5.17 -14.37 -0.68
C SER A 31 6.31 -14.13 0.28
N LEU A 32 6.07 -13.37 1.36
CA LEU A 32 7.07 -13.05 2.37
C LEU A 32 7.56 -14.31 3.10
N VAL A 33 6.63 -15.15 3.57
CA VAL A 33 6.96 -16.40 4.29
C VAL A 33 7.68 -17.40 3.40
N ASN A 34 7.37 -17.41 2.10
CA ASN A 34 8.03 -18.28 1.12
C ASN A 34 9.34 -17.67 0.55
N GLY A 35 9.75 -16.47 0.98
CA GLY A 35 10.96 -15.82 0.49
C GLY A 35 10.92 -15.48 -1.01
N LYS A 36 9.74 -15.22 -1.57
CA LYS A 36 9.60 -14.83 -2.98
C LYS A 36 10.23 -13.44 -3.18
N SER A 37 11.09 -13.32 -4.20
CA SER A 37 11.69 -12.04 -4.60
C SER A 37 10.76 -11.30 -5.55
N GLY A 38 10.54 -10.01 -5.31
CA GLY A 38 9.78 -9.12 -6.19
C GLY A 38 10.67 -8.31 -7.13
N ILE A 39 11.97 -8.62 -7.20
CA ILE A 39 12.92 -7.91 -8.05
C ILE A 39 12.90 -8.52 -9.46
N SER A 40 12.63 -7.67 -10.46
CA SER A 40 12.61 -8.03 -11.87
C SER A 40 13.28 -6.95 -12.71
N GLU A 41 13.36 -7.17 -14.03
CA GLU A 41 13.73 -6.10 -14.97
C GLU A 41 12.75 -4.93 -14.88
N ILE A 42 13.28 -3.70 -15.01
CA ILE A 42 12.49 -2.48 -15.04
C ILE A 42 11.71 -2.44 -16.36
N THR A 43 10.38 -2.33 -16.27
CA THR A 43 9.48 -2.26 -17.44
C THR A 43 8.90 -0.86 -17.65
N ARG A 44 8.94 0.00 -16.62
CA ARG A 44 8.22 1.28 -16.65
C ARG A 44 8.90 2.37 -17.49
N PHE A 45 10.18 2.22 -17.81
CA PHE A 45 10.94 3.18 -18.62
C PHE A 45 12.17 2.53 -19.28
N ASN A 46 12.73 3.18 -20.31
CA ASN A 46 13.95 2.68 -20.97
C ASN A 46 15.17 2.84 -20.05
N THR A 47 15.81 1.70 -19.72
CA THR A 47 16.97 1.63 -18.83
C THR A 47 18.33 1.55 -19.53
N GLU A 48 18.40 1.65 -20.86
CA GLU A 48 19.65 1.44 -21.64
C GLU A 48 20.84 2.25 -21.13
N ARG A 49 20.59 3.50 -20.71
CA ARG A 49 21.60 4.46 -20.24
C ARG A 49 21.95 4.34 -18.76
N TYR A 50 21.32 3.42 -18.03
CA TYR A 50 21.49 3.28 -16.59
C TYR A 50 22.32 2.02 -16.25
N PRO A 51 23.19 2.08 -15.22
CA PRO A 51 23.97 0.94 -14.79
C PRO A 51 23.12 -0.16 -14.13
N THR A 52 21.97 0.22 -13.54
CA THR A 52 21.03 -0.70 -12.90
C THR A 52 19.78 -0.84 -13.76
N ARG A 53 19.35 -2.08 -14.01
CA ARG A 53 18.20 -2.40 -14.87
C ARG A 53 17.12 -3.24 -14.18
N ILE A 54 17.27 -3.44 -12.86
CA ILE A 54 16.35 -4.21 -12.04
C ILE A 54 15.72 -3.33 -10.97
N ALA A 55 14.46 -3.61 -10.63
CA ALA A 55 13.74 -2.94 -9.55
C ALA A 55 12.65 -3.87 -8.99
N GLY A 56 12.12 -3.51 -7.82
CA GLY A 56 10.88 -4.07 -7.32
C GLY A 56 9.70 -3.25 -7.83
N GLU A 57 9.20 -3.57 -9.02
CA GLU A 57 8.02 -2.90 -9.57
C GLU A 57 6.73 -3.57 -9.09
N ILE A 58 5.69 -2.78 -8.85
CA ILE A 58 4.33 -3.30 -8.68
C ILE A 58 3.73 -3.38 -10.08
N SER A 59 3.83 -4.56 -10.70
CA SER A 59 3.45 -4.81 -12.10
C SER A 59 1.95 -4.77 -12.32
N ASP A 60 1.17 -5.29 -11.39
CA ASP A 60 -0.26 -5.59 -11.61
C ASP A 60 -1.18 -4.49 -11.05
N PHE A 61 -0.73 -3.23 -11.07
CA PHE A 61 -1.51 -2.12 -10.53
C PHE A 61 -2.26 -1.37 -11.61
N ILE A 62 -3.58 -1.38 -11.50
CA ILE A 62 -4.50 -0.61 -12.32
C ILE A 62 -5.18 0.42 -11.40
N PRO A 63 -4.84 1.73 -11.50
CA PRO A 63 -5.40 2.77 -10.63
C PRO A 63 -6.93 2.75 -10.56
N GLU A 64 -7.59 2.52 -11.71
CA GLU A 64 -9.03 2.57 -11.91
C GLU A 64 -9.79 1.47 -11.14
N GLU A 65 -9.10 0.40 -10.73
CA GLU A 65 -9.68 -0.64 -9.87
C GLU A 65 -9.79 -0.20 -8.40
N HIS A 66 -9.07 0.87 -8.02
CA HIS A 66 -8.98 1.33 -6.65
C HIS A 66 -9.56 2.73 -6.42
N MET A 67 -9.74 3.52 -7.47
CA MET A 67 -10.24 4.89 -7.37
C MET A 67 -10.96 5.32 -8.65
N PRO A 68 -11.84 6.34 -8.58
CA PRO A 68 -12.48 6.91 -9.76
C PRO A 68 -11.46 7.42 -10.78
N GLU A 69 -11.79 7.31 -12.06
CA GLU A 69 -10.92 7.68 -13.19
C GLU A 69 -10.40 9.12 -13.11
N ASP A 70 -11.27 10.09 -12.78
CA ASP A 70 -10.89 11.49 -12.63
C ASP A 70 -9.80 11.69 -11.56
N LEU A 71 -9.90 10.94 -10.46
CA LEU A 71 -8.93 10.97 -9.37
C LEU A 71 -7.64 10.25 -9.78
N ALA A 72 -7.74 9.10 -10.44
CA ALA A 72 -6.58 8.38 -10.95
C ALA A 72 -5.74 9.25 -11.89
N ASN A 73 -6.37 9.95 -12.83
CA ASN A 73 -5.70 10.81 -13.80
C ASN A 73 -5.05 12.05 -13.17
N SER A 74 -5.59 12.55 -12.07
CA SER A 74 -5.08 13.74 -11.38
C SER A 74 -3.88 13.45 -10.47
N LEU A 75 -3.63 12.18 -10.15
CA LEU A 75 -2.65 11.78 -9.14
C LEU A 75 -1.38 11.17 -9.74
N CYS A 76 -0.26 11.44 -9.08
CA CYS A 76 0.98 10.74 -9.38
C CYS A 76 0.91 9.28 -8.89
N ARG A 77 1.68 8.39 -9.54
CA ARG A 77 1.75 6.96 -9.24
C ARG A 77 1.90 6.63 -7.74
N TYR A 78 2.76 7.36 -7.02
CA TYR A 78 2.98 7.12 -5.59
C TYR A 78 1.73 7.45 -4.74
N SER A 79 1.00 8.51 -5.10
CA SER A 79 -0.25 8.90 -4.44
C SER A 79 -1.34 7.87 -4.70
N GLN A 80 -1.42 7.36 -5.94
CA GLN A 80 -2.34 6.28 -6.29
C GLN A 80 -2.08 5.04 -5.42
N LEU A 81 -0.82 4.60 -5.30
CA LEU A 81 -0.45 3.47 -4.42
C LEU A 81 -0.83 3.72 -2.96
N GLY A 82 -0.52 4.92 -2.46
CA GLY A 82 -0.82 5.30 -1.09
C GLY A 82 -2.32 5.23 -0.82
N LEU A 83 -3.15 5.80 -1.69
CA LEU A 83 -4.61 5.77 -1.55
C LEU A 83 -5.17 4.35 -1.64
N SER A 84 -4.68 3.54 -2.58
CA SER A 84 -5.08 2.12 -2.68
C SER A 84 -4.73 1.35 -1.40
N ALA A 85 -3.53 1.54 -0.85
CA ALA A 85 -3.12 0.93 0.42
C ALA A 85 -3.99 1.40 1.59
N VAL A 86 -4.28 2.70 1.67
CA VAL A 86 -5.15 3.26 2.72
C VAL A 86 -6.55 2.68 2.64
N SER A 87 -7.13 2.57 1.44
CA SER A 87 -8.45 1.97 1.23
C SER A 87 -8.50 0.54 1.79
N MET A 88 -7.48 -0.28 1.47
CA MET A 88 -7.36 -1.63 2.03
C MET A 88 -7.21 -1.63 3.56
N ALA A 89 -6.39 -0.74 4.12
CA ALA A 89 -6.18 -0.67 5.56
C ALA A 89 -7.45 -0.28 6.33
N VAL A 90 -8.24 0.65 5.78
CA VAL A 90 -9.54 1.06 6.34
C VAL A 90 -10.52 -0.11 6.32
N GLN A 91 -10.59 -0.82 5.20
CA GLN A 91 -11.46 -1.98 5.04
C GLN A 91 -11.08 -3.10 6.02
N ASP A 92 -9.78 -3.41 6.13
CA ASP A 92 -9.24 -4.40 7.07
C ASP A 92 -9.54 -4.02 8.53
N ALA A 93 -9.44 -2.72 8.85
CA ALA A 93 -9.81 -2.20 10.17
C ALA A 93 -11.33 -2.21 10.44
N GLY A 94 -12.17 -2.51 9.45
CA GLY A 94 -13.63 -2.46 9.58
C GLY A 94 -14.16 -1.07 9.90
N LEU A 95 -13.43 -0.01 9.54
CA LEU A 95 -13.80 1.37 9.88
C LEU A 95 -14.85 1.91 8.92
N ASN A 96 -15.90 2.50 9.47
CA ASN A 96 -16.87 3.29 8.72
C ASN A 96 -16.75 4.76 9.12
N PHE A 97 -16.22 5.58 8.22
CA PHE A 97 -16.00 7.01 8.45
C PHE A 97 -17.28 7.82 8.71
N GLY A 98 -18.47 7.31 8.33
CA GLY A 98 -19.74 7.95 8.64
C GLY A 98 -20.13 7.92 10.12
N ASN A 99 -19.50 7.06 10.91
CA ASN A 99 -19.81 6.84 12.33
C ASN A 99 -18.65 7.22 13.27
N ILE A 100 -17.69 8.02 12.80
CA ILE A 100 -16.55 8.44 13.63
C ILE A 100 -16.98 9.60 14.53
N ASN A 101 -17.01 9.36 15.83
CA ASN A 101 -17.13 10.43 16.82
C ASN A 101 -15.87 11.29 16.78
N THR A 102 -16.01 12.53 16.31
CA THR A 102 -14.96 13.57 16.38
C THR A 102 -15.04 14.33 17.69
#